data_AF-K0DMY9-F1
#
_entry.id   AF-K0DMY9-F1
#
_cell.length_a   1.000
_cell.length_b   1.000
_cell.length_c   1.000
_cell.angle_alpha   90.00
_cell.angle_beta   90.00
_cell.angle_gamma   90.00
#
_symmetry.space_group_name_H-M   'P 1'
#
loop_
_entity.id
_entity.type
_entity.pdbx_description
1 polymer ?
#
loop_
_entity_poly.entity_id
_entity_poly.type
_entity_poly.pdbx_seq_one_letter_code
_entity_poly.pdbx_strand_id
1 'polypeptide(L)'
;MGPIVFCTVVCGIAGMGDVKKLGRVSAKTLLYFELVSTLSLVVGLVGGHLLRPGIGYRLTSASLDVSDIAQYASGAHKQNAVDILKHVVPETFASAFVGGNLLQVLLVSVIAGAALVTIGERGRMVSDLVLQP
;
A
#
# COMPACT_ATOMS: atom_id res chain seq x y z
N MET A 1 11.87 -3.61 7.20
CA MET A 1 11.01 -3.66 6.00
C MET A 1 11.36 -2.62 4.94
N GLY A 2 11.80 -1.40 5.33
CA GLY A 2 12.13 -0.34 4.37
C GLY A 2 13.11 -0.70 3.23
N PRO A 3 14.29 -1.28 3.52
CA PRO A 3 15.30 -1.51 2.47
C PRO A 3 14.92 -2.59 1.44
N ILE A 4 14.27 -3.67 1.88
CA ILE A 4 13.88 -4.79 1.01
C ILE A 4 12.80 -4.34 0.03
N VAL A 5 11.75 -3.66 0.52
CA VAL A 5 10.67 -3.15 -0.33
C VAL A 5 11.21 -2.14 -1.34
N PHE A 6 12.12 -1.25 -0.90
CA PHE A 6 12.77 -0.30 -1.79
C PHE A 6 13.51 -1.00 -2.93
N CYS A 7 14.36 -1.97 -2.59
CA CYS A 7 15.14 -2.70 -3.60
C CYS A 7 14.22 -3.44 -4.58
N THR A 8 13.21 -4.17 -4.09
CA THR A 8 12.28 -4.91 -4.94
C THR A 8 11.50 -4.01 -5.91
N VAL A 9 10.98 -2.88 -5.42
CA VAL A 9 10.20 -1.96 -6.25
C VAL A 9 11.09 -1.24 -7.26
N VAL A 10 12.27 -0.76 -6.84
CA VAL A 10 13.24 -0.11 -7.74
C VAL A 10 13.70 -1.07 -8.84
N CYS A 11 14.13 -2.29 -8.48
CA CYS A 11 14.54 -3.30 -9.44
C CYS A 11 13.38 -3.72 -10.37
N GLY A 12 12.16 -3.86 -9.84
CA GLY A 12 10.98 -4.18 -10.63
C GLY A 12 10.63 -3.11 -11.67
N ILE A 13 10.74 -1.84 -11.29
CA ILE A 13 10.53 -0.70 -12.20
C ILE A 13 11.65 -0.62 -13.25
N ALA A 14 12.91 -0.76 -12.81
CA ALA A 14 14.08 -0.72 -13.69
C ALA A 14 14.08 -1.86 -14.72
N GLY A 15 13.64 -3.06 -14.33
CA GLY A 15 13.52 -4.22 -15.23
C GLY A 15 12.51 -4.03 -16.38
N MET A 16 11.54 -3.13 -16.23
CA MET A 16 10.57 -2.81 -17.27
C MET A 16 11.14 -1.89 -18.37
N GLY A 17 12.22 -1.15 -18.06
CA GLY A 17 12.99 -0.32 -19.00
C GLY A 17 12.27 0.87 -19.64
N ASP A 18 10.96 1.02 -19.45
CA ASP A 18 10.16 2.08 -20.08
C ASP A 18 9.07 2.60 -19.12
N VAL A 19 9.17 3.88 -18.77
CA VAL A 19 8.22 4.58 -17.88
C VAL A 19 6.80 4.65 -18.45
N LYS A 20 6.64 4.67 -19.79
CA LYS A 20 5.30 4.66 -20.42
C LYS A 20 4.65 3.29 -20.30
N LYS A 21 5.45 2.22 -20.41
CA LYS A 21 4.94 0.86 -20.19
C LYS A 21 4.56 0.65 -18.73
N LEU A 22 5.40 1.10 -17.80
CA LEU A 22 5.10 1.07 -16.37
C LEU A 22 3.76 1.75 -16.07
N GLY A 23 3.56 2.99 -16.53
CA GLY A 23 2.31 3.72 -16.31
C GLY A 23 1.09 3.00 -16.87
N ARG A 24 1.19 2.40 -18.06
CA ARG A 24 0.09 1.63 -18.67
C ARG A 24 -0.21 0.33 -17.93
N VAL A 25 0.82 -0.36 -17.46
CA VAL A 25 0.67 -1.59 -16.67
C VAL A 25 0.04 -1.26 -15.33
N SER A 26 0.58 -0.29 -14.58
CA SER A 26 0.05 0.13 -13.29
C SER A 26 -1.40 0.62 -13.38
N ALA A 27 -1.76 1.38 -14.42
CA ALA A 27 -3.14 1.82 -14.64
C ALA A 27 -4.10 0.64 -14.89
N LYS A 28 -3.69 -0.34 -15.71
CA LYS A 28 -4.48 -1.57 -15.91
C LYS A 28 -4.62 -2.34 -14.60
N THR A 29 -3.52 -2.51 -13.86
CA THR A 29 -3.51 -3.24 -12.58
C THR A 29 -4.40 -2.56 -11.54
N LEU A 30 -4.39 -1.23 -11.43
CA LEU A 30 -5.29 -0.49 -10.53
C LEU A 30 -6.75 -0.71 -10.89
N LEU A 31 -7.10 -0.65 -12.18
CA LEU A 31 -8.47 -0.92 -12.65
C LEU A 31 -8.88 -2.36 -12.31
N TYR A 32 -8.00 -3.34 -12.54
CA TYR A 32 -8.23 -4.74 -12.16
C TYR A 32 -8.38 -4.90 -10.63
N PHE A 33 -7.51 -4.26 -9.85
CA PHE A 33 -7.54 -4.32 -8.39
C PHE A 33 -8.85 -3.75 -7.84
N GLU A 34 -9.31 -2.62 -8.36
CA GLU A 34 -10.56 -1.99 -7.92
C GLU A 34 -11.78 -2.88 -8.19
N LEU A 35 -11.86 -3.44 -9.40
CA LEU A 35 -12.94 -4.35 -9.80
C LEU A 35 -12.93 -5.62 -8.96
N VAL A 36 -11.77 -6.24 -8.79
CA VAL A 36 -11.61 -7.47 -7.99
C VAL A 36 -11.90 -7.19 -6.51
N SER A 37 -11.46 -6.05 -5.97
CA SER A 37 -11.70 -5.68 -4.56
C SER A 37 -13.18 -5.41 -4.30
N THR A 38 -13.87 -4.76 -5.24
CA THR A 38 -15.33 -4.55 -5.16
C THR A 38 -16.07 -5.89 -5.24
N LEU A 39 -15.66 -6.78 -6.15
CA LEU A 39 -16.24 -8.13 -6.23
C LEU A 39 -16.00 -8.91 -4.92
N SER A 40 -14.79 -8.80 -4.36
CA SER A 40 -14.42 -9.43 -3.10
C SER A 40 -15.28 -8.91 -1.94
N LEU A 41 -15.54 -7.60 -1.87
CA LEU A 41 -16.44 -7.00 -0.88
C LEU A 41 -17.87 -7.53 -1.02
N VAL A 42 -18.38 -7.64 -2.24
CA VAL A 42 -19.73 -8.18 -2.50
C VAL A 42 -19.82 -9.64 -2.07
N VAL A 43 -18.84 -10.47 -2.43
CA VAL A 43 -18.81 -11.88 -2.02
C VAL A 43 -18.67 -12.01 -0.50
N GLY A 44 -17.83 -11.20 0.13
CA GLY A 44 -17.68 -11.16 1.59
C GLY A 44 -18.97 -10.74 2.30
N LEU A 45 -19.68 -9.75 1.76
CA LEU A 45 -20.96 -9.28 2.30
C LEU A 45 -22.06 -10.34 2.16
N VAL A 46 -22.18 -10.97 0.99
CA VAL A 46 -23.15 -12.06 0.75
C VAL A 46 -22.82 -13.27 1.63
N GLY A 47 -21.56 -13.67 1.72
CA GLY A 47 -21.10 -14.75 2.59
C GLY A 47 -21.38 -14.47 4.06
N GLY A 48 -21.08 -13.27 4.54
CA GLY A 48 -21.42 -12.83 5.90
C GLY A 48 -22.91 -12.82 6.16
N HIS A 49 -23.73 -12.38 5.20
CA HIS A 49 -25.17 -12.37 5.34
C HIS A 49 -25.79 -13.78 5.34
N LEU A 50 -25.20 -14.73 4.60
CA LEU A 50 -25.69 -16.10 4.49
C LEU A 50 -25.26 -16.98 5.67
N LEU A 51 -24.00 -16.86 6.09
CA LEU A 51 -23.46 -17.59 7.24
C LEU A 51 -23.94 -17.02 8.57
N ARG A 52 -24.44 -15.77 8.57
CA ARG A 52 -24.91 -15.02 9.75
C ARG A 52 -24.02 -15.27 10.98
N PRO A 53 -22.69 -15.01 10.90
CA PRO A 53 -21.80 -15.21 12.03
C PRO A 53 -22.22 -14.25 13.15
N GLY A 54 -22.98 -14.75 14.13
CA GLY A 54 -23.60 -13.92 15.17
C GLY A 54 -24.94 -14.46 15.70
N ILE A 55 -25.61 -15.37 15.00
CA ILE A 55 -26.81 -16.03 15.55
C ILE A 55 -26.41 -16.91 16.75
N GLY A 56 -26.66 -16.40 17.97
CA GLY A 56 -26.29 -17.05 19.24
C GLY A 56 -25.42 -16.21 20.16
N TYR A 57 -24.80 -15.12 19.68
CA TYR A 57 -24.11 -14.16 20.54
C TYR A 57 -25.12 -13.20 21.18
N ARG A 58 -25.59 -13.52 22.40
CA ARG A 58 -26.28 -12.54 23.26
C ARG A 58 -25.25 -11.57 23.81
N LEU A 59 -24.85 -10.58 23.01
CA LEU A 59 -24.17 -9.39 23.52
C LEU A 59 -25.18 -8.63 24.38
N THR A 60 -25.29 -9.01 25.65
CA THR A 60 -26.09 -8.29 26.62
C THR A 60 -25.51 -6.89 26.73
N SER A 61 -26.28 -5.88 26.33
CA SER A 61 -25.90 -4.47 26.26
C SER A 61 -25.50 -3.84 27.61
N ALA A 62 -25.36 -4.64 28.67
CA ALA A 62 -25.02 -4.24 30.03
C ALA A 62 -23.52 -4.45 30.38
N SER A 63 -22.72 -5.09 29.54
CA SER A 63 -21.26 -5.28 29.78
C SER A 63 -20.37 -4.78 28.64
N LEU A 64 -20.93 -4.04 27.69
CA LEU A 64 -20.15 -3.35 26.66
C LEU A 64 -20.14 -1.86 27.03
N ASP A 65 -19.00 -1.39 27.52
CA ASP A 65 -18.78 0.04 27.71
C ASP A 65 -18.78 0.72 26.33
N VAL A 66 -19.93 1.26 25.96
CA VAL A 66 -20.20 1.91 24.67
C VAL A 66 -19.24 3.10 24.46
N SER A 67 -18.63 3.61 25.53
CA SER A 67 -17.63 4.67 25.52
C SER A 67 -16.36 4.28 24.75
N ASP A 68 -15.87 3.05 24.90
CA ASP A 68 -14.69 2.57 24.18
C ASP A 68 -14.98 2.38 22.70
N ILE A 69 -16.14 1.83 22.35
CA ILE A 69 -16.58 1.64 20.95
C ILE A 69 -16.73 3.00 20.25
N ALA A 70 -17.22 4.02 20.95
CA ALA A 70 -17.35 5.38 20.43
C ALA A 70 -15.98 6.03 20.13
N GLN A 71 -14.94 5.73 20.93
CA GLN A 71 -13.57 6.18 20.63
C GLN A 71 -12.99 5.50 19.38
N TYR A 72 -13.18 4.19 19.21
CA TYR A 72 -12.72 3.48 18.02
C TYR A 72 -13.45 3.92 16.75
N ALA A 73 -14.77 4.11 16.83
CA ALA A 73 -15.57 4.63 15.71
C ALA A 73 -15.18 6.08 15.34
N SER A 74 -14.90 6.92 16.34
CA SER A 74 -14.43 8.30 16.11
C SER A 74 -13.00 8.36 15.58
N GLY A 75 -12.12 7.43 15.97
CA GLY A 75 -10.77 7.31 15.44
C GLY A 75 -10.75 6.95 13.95
N ALA A 76 -11.66 6.07 13.53
CA ALA A 76 -11.83 5.71 12.11
C ALA A 76 -12.28 6.91 11.25
N HIS A 77 -13.09 7.81 11.80
CA HIS A 77 -13.56 9.02 11.10
C HIS A 77 -12.51 10.14 11.02
N LYS A 78 -11.45 10.08 11.83
CA LYS A 78 -10.39 11.10 11.88
C LYS A 78 -9.30 10.93 10.81
N GLN A 79 -9.25 9.81 10.10
CA GLN A 79 -8.35 9.66 8.96
C GLN A 79 -8.96 10.34 7.73
N ASN A 80 -8.87 11.67 7.68
CA ASN A 80 -9.22 12.42 6.48
C ASN A 80 -8.25 12.07 5.34
N ALA A 81 -8.74 12.09 4.10
CA ALA A 81 -7.91 11.88 2.90
C ALA A 81 -6.67 12.81 2.88
N VAL A 82 -6.81 14.00 3.47
CA VAL A 82 -5.73 14.98 3.63
C VAL A 82 -4.64 14.48 4.60
N ASP A 83 -4.99 13.82 5.69
CA ASP A 83 -4.01 13.28 6.65
C ASP A 83 -3.29 12.05 6.09
N ILE A 84 -3.97 11.23 5.29
CA ILE A 84 -3.32 10.15 4.53
C ILE A 84 -2.31 10.75 3.54
N LEU A 85 -2.69 11.79 2.81
CA LEU A 85 -1.79 12.45 1.85
C LEU A 85 -0.58 13.10 2.53
N LYS A 86 -0.76 13.70 3.72
CA LYS A 86 0.37 14.21 4.53
C LYS A 86 1.31 13.09 4.95
N HIS A 87 0.79 11.92 5.31
CA HIS A 87 1.61 10.78 5.70
C HIS A 87 2.39 10.15 4.53
N VAL A 88 1.97 10.38 3.29
CA VAL A 88 2.68 9.92 2.09
C VAL A 88 4.01 10.65 1.90
N VAL A 89 4.05 11.96 2.17
CA VAL A 89 5.26 12.77 1.99
C VAL A 89 6.16 12.58 3.21
N PRO A 90 7.37 12.02 3.04
CA PRO A 90 8.31 11.91 4.16
C PRO A 90 8.86 13.30 4.50
N GLU A 91 8.86 13.64 5.79
CA GLU A 91 9.53 14.85 6.30
C GLU A 91 11.04 14.85 5.98
N THR A 92 11.67 13.66 5.92
CA THR A 92 13.07 13.49 5.53
C THR A 92 13.31 12.18 4.75
N PHE A 93 14.31 12.14 3.86
CA PHE A 93 14.66 10.91 3.13
C PHE A 93 15.05 9.74 4.05
N ALA A 94 15.69 10.03 5.19
CA ALA A 94 16.09 9.02 6.17
C ALA A 94 14.89 8.47 6.97
N SER A 95 13.86 9.29 7.24
CA SER A 95 12.68 8.85 7.99
C SER A 95 11.84 7.82 7.23
N ALA A 96 11.88 7.81 5.90
CA ALA A 96 11.20 6.79 5.11
C ALA A 96 11.72 5.37 5.43
N PHE A 97 13.03 5.21 5.65
CA PHE A 97 13.64 3.89 5.90
C PHE A 97 13.63 3.49 7.38
N VAL A 98 13.63 4.47 8.29
CA VAL A 98 13.71 4.26 9.75
C VAL A 98 12.31 4.25 10.40
N GLY A 99 11.37 5.02 9.88
CA GLY A 99 10.04 5.24 10.47
C GLY A 99 9.02 4.12 10.21
N GLY A 100 9.39 3.06 9.50
CA GLY A 100 8.51 1.90 9.25
C GLY A 100 7.27 2.17 8.40
N ASN A 101 7.09 3.39 7.88
CA ASN A 101 5.94 3.74 7.06
C ASN A 101 6.11 3.26 5.62
N LEU A 102 5.39 2.20 5.26
CA LEU A 102 5.45 1.57 3.95
C LEU A 102 5.13 2.55 2.80
N LEU A 103 4.16 3.45 3.01
CA LEU A 103 3.68 4.35 1.95
C LEU A 103 4.77 5.38 1.55
N GLN A 104 5.52 5.86 2.55
CA GLN A 104 6.68 6.74 2.33
C GLN A 104 7.80 6.02 1.57
N VAL A 105 8.11 4.78 1.97
CA VAL A 105 9.11 3.95 1.27
C VAL A 105 8.70 3.73 -0.19
N LEU A 106 7.43 3.40 -0.44
CA LEU A 106 6.93 3.18 -1.80
C LEU A 106 7.04 4.43 -2.66
N LEU A 107 6.69 5.62 -2.14
CA LEU A 107 6.81 6.88 -2.88
C LEU A 107 8.26 7.13 -3.33
N VAL A 108 9.21 7.03 -2.39
CA VAL A 108 10.65 7.22 -2.68
C VAL A 108 11.14 6.18 -3.69
N SER A 109 10.69 4.93 -3.56
CA SER A 109 11.06 3.83 -4.46
C SER A 109 10.57 4.04 -5.88
N VAL A 110 9.34 4.54 -6.06
CA VAL A 110 8.77 4.81 -7.39
C VAL A 110 9.50 5.96 -8.07
N ILE A 111 9.81 7.03 -7.34
CA ILE A 111 10.58 8.17 -7.85
C ILE A 111 12.00 7.72 -8.23
N ALA A 112 12.67 6.98 -7.35
CA ALA A 112 14.02 6.47 -7.61
C ALA A 112 14.05 5.47 -8.78
N GLY A 113 13.08 4.56 -8.86
CA GLY A 113 12.94 3.61 -9.97
C GLY A 113 12.68 4.32 -11.30
N ALA A 114 11.78 5.32 -11.33
CA ALA A 114 11.53 6.13 -12.51
C ALA A 114 12.78 6.91 -12.96
N ALA A 115 13.50 7.52 -12.01
CA ALA A 115 14.76 8.22 -12.28
C ALA A 115 15.83 7.27 -12.86
N LEU A 116 15.96 6.05 -12.32
CA LEU A 116 16.87 5.02 -12.83
C LEU A 116 16.53 4.62 -14.27
N VAL A 117 15.24 4.45 -14.60
CA VAL A 117 14.81 4.16 -15.98
C VAL A 117 15.17 5.31 -16.93
N THR A 118 15.07 6.57 -16.51
CA THR A 118 15.44 7.73 -17.34
C THR A 118 16.95 7.90 -17.54
N ILE A 119 17.78 7.40 -16.62
CA ILE A 119 19.26 7.48 -16.68
C ILE A 119 19.85 6.41 -17.62
N GLY A 120 19.07 5.38 -18.00
CA GLY A 120 19.48 4.39 -19.01
C GLY A 120 20.73 3.60 -18.64
N GLU A 121 21.69 3.49 -19.57
CA GLU A 121 22.88 2.61 -19.56
C GLU A 121 23.73 2.62 -18.27
N ARG A 122 23.73 3.71 -17.48
CA ARG A 122 24.47 3.78 -16.21
C ARG A 122 23.78 3.07 -15.04
N GLY A 123 22.46 2.86 -15.10
CA GLY A 123 21.71 2.09 -14.08
C GLY A 123 21.90 0.58 -14.21
N ARG A 124 22.21 0.11 -15.43
CA ARG A 124 22.50 -1.29 -15.75
C ARG A 124 23.72 -1.83 -14.99
N MET A 125 24.76 -1.00 -14.79
CA MET A 125 25.96 -1.36 -14.02
C MET A 125 25.67 -1.65 -12.54
N VAL A 126 24.66 -1.01 -11.94
CA VAL A 126 24.34 -1.21 -10.51
C VAL A 126 23.43 -2.43 -10.32
N SER A 127 22.56 -2.72 -11.29
CA SER A 127 21.78 -3.97 -11.29
C SER A 127 22.65 -5.20 -11.55
N ASP A 128 23.71 -5.08 -12.37
CA ASP A 128 24.68 -6.16 -12.62
C ASP A 128 25.51 -6.48 -11.36
N LEU A 129 25.89 -5.45 -10.60
CA LEU A 129 26.66 -5.60 -9.35
C LEU A 129 25.87 -6.24 -8.20
N VAL A 130 24.53 -6.19 -8.22
CA VAL A 130 23.66 -6.86 -7.23
C VAL A 130 23.28 -8.29 -7.68
N LEU A 131 23.39 -8.60 -8.98
CA LEU A 131 23.07 -9.92 -9.56
C LEU A 131 24.28 -10.85 -9.71
N GLN A 132 25.48 -10.42 -9.31
CA GLN A 132 26.64 -11.30 -9.29
C GLN A 132 26.70 -12.09 -7.96
N PRO A 133 26.61 -13.44 -7.99
CA PRO A 133 26.70 -14.28 -6.79
C PRO A 133 28.10 -14.32 -6.19
#